data_AF-A0A7Z0VU82-F1
#
_entry.id   AF-A0A7Z0VU82-F1
#
_cell.length_a   1.000
_cell.length_b   1.000
_cell.length_c   1.000
_cell.angle_alpha   90.00
_cell.angle_beta   90.00
_cell.angle_gamma   90.00
#
_symmetry.space_group_name_H-M   'P 1'
#
loop_
_entity.id
_entity.type
_entity.pdbx_description
1 polymer ?
#
loop_
_entity_poly.entity_id
_entity_poly.type
_entity_poly.pdbx_seq_one_letter_code
_entity_poly.pdbx_strand_id
1 'polypeptide(L)' 'MRYINIGDLSRGQASRLIKAVAEKDESAFVMRYGKPIAVVISNERYERLMSEGIDPSEH' A
#
# COMPACT_ATOMS: atom_id res chain seq x y z
N MET A 1 5.93 -4.49 -7.48
CA MET A 1 5.34 -4.74 -6.15
C MET A 1 6.43 -4.53 -5.10
N ARG A 2 6.27 -3.55 -4.21
CA ARG A 2 7.23 -3.21 -3.14
C ARG A 2 6.90 -3.99 -1.86
N TYR A 3 7.88 -4.18 -0.99
CA TYR A 3 7.68 -4.70 0.36
C TYR A 3 8.10 -3.63 1.37
N ILE A 4 7.24 -3.36 2.35
CA ILE A 4 7.46 -2.41 3.44
C ILE A 4 7.37 -3.18 4.75
N ASN A 5 8.43 -3.20 5.56
CA ASN A 5 8.30 -3.76 6.91
C ASN A 5 7.47 -2.81 7.77
N ILE A 6 6.53 -3.34 8.56
CA ILE A 6 5.71 -2.50 9.45
C ILE A 6 6.56 -1.68 10.44
N GLY A 7 7.73 -2.20 10.83
CA GLY A 7 8.69 -1.47 11.66
C GLY A 7 9.32 -0.25 10.99
N ASP A 8 9.33 -0.15 9.66
CA ASP A 8 9.79 1.05 8.96
C ASP A 8 8.75 2.17 9.07
N LEU A 9 7.46 1.82 8.99
CA LEU A 9 6.37 2.77 9.16
C LEU A 9 6.40 3.43 10.55
N SER A 10 6.69 2.67 11.60
CA SER A 10 6.78 3.19 12.97
C SER A 10 8.05 4.00 13.27
N ARG A 11 9.08 3.93 12.41
CA ARG A 11 10.38 4.63 12.60
C ARG A 11 10.46 5.96 11.83
N GLY A 12 9.32 6.64 11.70
CA GLY A 12 9.23 7.92 11.00
C GLY A 12 9.37 7.83 9.48
N GLN A 13 9.46 6.63 8.89
CA GLN A 13 9.54 6.47 7.44
C GLN A 13 8.17 6.39 6.77
N ALA A 14 7.06 6.39 7.53
CA ALA A 14 5.71 6.24 6.99
C ALA A 14 5.41 7.23 5.86
N SER A 15 5.60 8.53 6.10
CA SER A 15 5.31 9.57 5.10
C SER A 15 6.12 9.37 3.81
N ARG A 16 7.43 9.15 3.92
CA ARG A 16 8.31 8.91 2.75
C ARG A 16 7.92 7.65 1.99
N LEU A 17 7.61 6.56 2.70
CA LEU A 17 7.29 5.27 2.09
C LEU A 17 5.92 5.29 1.40
N ILE A 18 4.89 5.84 2.07
CA ILE A 18 3.54 5.98 1.51
C ILE A 18 3.57 6.94 0.31
N LYS A 19 4.26 8.08 0.42
CA LYS A 19 4.42 9.03 -0.69
C LYS A 19 5.07 8.37 -1.90
N ALA A 20 6.12 7.58 -1.70
CA ALA A 20 6.78 6.86 -2.79
C ALA A 20 5.88 5.78 -3.45
N VAL A 21 4.94 5.19 -2.71
CA VAL A 21 3.92 4.28 -3.28
C VAL A 21 2.94 5.08 -4.14
N ALA A 22 2.47 6.22 -3.62
CA ALA A 22 1.51 7.08 -4.31
C ALA A 22 2.09 7.70 -5.60
N GLU A 23 3.27 8.33 -5.53
CA GLU A 23 3.88 9.05 -6.67
C GLU A 23 4.28 8.13 -7.83
N LYS A 24 4.61 6.88 -7.53
CA LYS A 24 5.02 5.90 -8.55
C LYS A 24 3.87 5.05 -9.06
N ASP A 25 2.66 5.27 -8.54
CA ASP A 25 1.52 4.37 -8.72
C ASP A 25 1.93 2.90 -8.49
N GLU A 26 2.74 2.64 -7.46
CA GLU A 26 3.14 1.28 -7.10
C GLU A 26 2.13 0.70 -6.11
N SER A 27 2.14 -0.62 -5.94
CA SER A 27 1.50 -1.30 -4.82
C SER A 27 2.59 -1.86 -3.89
N ALA A 28 2.32 -1.83 -2.59
CA ALA A 28 3.24 -2.33 -1.59
C ALA A 28 2.56 -3.28 -0.61
N PHE A 29 3.18 -4.44 -0.35
CA PHE A 29 2.82 -5.27 0.79
C PHE A 29 3.44 -4.70 2.07
N VAL A 30 2.63 -4.58 3.11
CA VAL A 30 3.11 -4.34 4.47
C VAL A 30 3.40 -5.68 5.11
N MET A 31 4.65 -5.88 5.50
CA MET A 31 5.18 -7.13 6.02
C MET A 31 5.30 -7.07 7.54
N ARG A 32 4.89 -8.14 8.22
CA ARG A 32 5.16 -8.38 9.64
C ARG A 32 5.68 -9.81 9.81
N TYR A 33 6.87 -9.95 10.36
CA TYR A 33 7.56 -11.25 10.54
C TYR A 33 7.59 -12.12 9.27
N GLY A 34 7.91 -11.50 8.12
CA GLY A 34 8.00 -12.19 6.83
C GLY A 34 6.66 -12.51 6.15
N LYS A 35 5.52 -12.17 6.77
CA LYS A 35 4.19 -12.37 6.20
C LYS A 35 3.53 -11.05 5.80
N PRO A 36 2.85 -10.97 4.65
CA PRO A 36 2.04 -9.80 4.31
C PRO A 36 0.83 -9.71 5.23
N ILE A 37 0.55 -8.51 5.74
CA ILE A 37 -0.60 -8.23 6.63
C ILE A 37 -1.51 -7.13 6.11
N ALA A 38 -1.05 -6.34 5.14
CA ALA A 38 -1.84 -5.33 4.46
C ALA A 38 -1.22 -5.01 3.09
N VAL A 39 -1.99 -4.31 2.26
CA VAL A 39 -1.53 -3.70 1.00
C VAL A 39 -1.71 -2.19 1.11
N VAL A 40 -0.75 -1.43 0.58
CA VAL A 40 -0.87 0.02 0.37
C VAL A 40 -0.89 0.28 -1.13
N ILE A 41 -1.89 1.03 -1.58
CA ILE A 41 -2.03 1.56 -2.94
C ILE A 41 -2.28 3.06 -2.87
N SER A 42 -2.04 3.76 -3.99
CA SER A 42 -2.46 5.16 -4.14
C SER A 42 -4.00 5.25 -4.07
N ASN A 43 -4.52 6.38 -3.57
CA ASN A 43 -5.97 6.61 -3.61
C ASN A 43 -6.46 6.63 -5.07
N GLU A 44 -5.69 7.20 -5.99
CA GLU A 44 -6.03 7.21 -7.40
C GLU A 44 -6.21 5.80 -7.98
N ARG A 45 -5.34 4.85 -7.61
CA ARG A 45 -5.52 3.44 -8.00
C ARG A 45 -6.77 2.84 -7.36
N TYR A 46 -7.04 3.14 -6.09
CA TYR A 46 -8.26 2.71 -5.43
C TYR A 46 -9.51 3.19 -6.20
N GLU A 47 -9.58 4.48 -6.56
CA GLU A 47 -10.70 5.02 -7.35
C GLU A 47 -10.84 4.35 -8.72
N ARG A 48 -9.71 4.08 -9.43
CA ARG A 48 -9.75 3.37 -10.72
C ARG A 48 -10.34 1.96 -10.55
N LEU A 49 -9.93 1.22 -9.52
CA LEU A 49 -10.48 -0.10 -9.23
C LEU A 49 -11.98 -0.05 -8.94
N MET A 50 -12.41 0.89 -8.08
CA MET A 50 -13.83 1.11 -7.81
C MET A 50 -14.62 1.42 -9.09
N SER A 51 -14.07 2.26 -9.97
CA SER A 51 -14.71 2.62 -11.25
C SER A 51 -14.85 1.43 -12.22
N GLU A 52 -13.96 0.45 -12.10
CA GLU A 52 -13.99 -0.81 -12.85
C GLU A 52 -14.91 -1.86 -12.21
N GLY A 53 -15.56 -1.53 -11.09
CA GLY A 53 -16.41 -2.44 -10.33
C GLY A 53 -15.63 -3.45 -9.47
N ILE A 54 -14.36 -3.17 -9.20
CA ILE A 54 -13.50 -3.98 -8.33
C ILE A 54 -13.36 -3.23 -7.00
N ASP A 55 -14.08 -3.66 -5.97
CA ASP A 55 -13.93 -3.12 -4.62
C ASP A 55 -12.86 -3.91 -3.85
N PRO A 56 -11.66 -3.34 -3.58
CA PRO A 56 -10.63 -4.03 -2.82
C PRO A 56 -10.95 -4.20 -1.33
N SER A 57 -12.03 -3.57 -0.85
CA SER A 57 -12.53 -3.64 0.52
C SER A 57 -13.66 -4.66 0.70
N GLU A 58 -14.26 -5.15 -0.39
CA GLU A 58 -15.24 -6.23 -0.33
C GLU A 58 -14.57 -7.62 -0.19
N HIS A 59 -15.23 -8.52 0.54
CA HIS A 59 -14.83 -9.90 0.80
C HIS A 59 -15.96 -10.87 0.48
#